data_AF-A0A2N1NCB4-F1
#
_entry.id   AF-A0A2N1NCB4-F1
#
_cell.length_a   1.000
_cell.length_b   1.000
_cell.length_c   1.000
_cell.angle_alpha   90.00
_cell.angle_beta   90.00
_cell.angle_gamma   90.00
#
_symmetry.space_group_name_H-M   'P 1'
#
loop_
_entity.id
_entity.type
_entity.pdbx_description
1 polymer ?
#
loop_
_entity_poly.entity_id
_entity_poly.type
_entity_poly.pdbx_seq_one_letter_code
_entity_poly.pdbx_strand_id
1 'polypeptide(L)'
;MSKLEENNLRYQLNNAIDNVITERRIINKLHNKRHRYPKIPEFVKLIILPMDLFDPFNKKQTDIRGTSVIRKLYKSFDVACIPITIPTEKDSPKANSIKKQIEIMIKLNSSRNFLKYYGISNTIDTLIMIKEWAELGNLKEVYDNYNISWNVK
;
A
#
# COMPACT_ATOMS: atom_id res chain seq x y z
N MET A 1 50.96 36.37 -7.58
CA MET A 1 50.25 35.23 -8.19
C MET A 1 49.94 35.57 -9.63
N SER A 2 50.18 34.64 -10.55
CA SER A 2 49.87 34.84 -11.95
C SER A 2 48.35 34.72 -12.17
N LYS A 3 47.82 35.42 -13.19
CA LYS A 3 46.40 35.33 -13.59
C LYS A 3 45.98 33.88 -13.92
N LEU A 4 46.95 33.04 -14.28
CA LEU A 4 46.77 31.61 -14.56
C LEU A 4 46.53 30.81 -13.27
N GLU A 5 47.24 31.11 -12.19
CA GLU A 5 47.04 30.46 -10.87
C GLU A 5 45.66 30.78 -10.30
N GLU A 6 45.21 32.04 -10.43
CA GLU A 6 43.88 32.45 -9.97
C GLU A 6 42.75 31.74 -10.74
N ASN A 7 42.90 31.59 -12.06
CA ASN A 7 41.92 30.87 -12.88
C ASN A 7 41.87 29.37 -12.54
N ASN A 8 43.02 28.76 -12.24
CA ASN A 8 43.08 27.36 -11.83
C ASN A 8 42.39 27.15 -10.47
N LEU A 9 42.63 28.04 -9.50
CA LEU A 9 41.96 28.00 -8.20
C LEU A 9 40.43 28.16 -8.32
N ARG A 10 39.96 29.09 -9.17
CA ARG A 10 38.53 29.28 -9.45
C ARG A 10 37.90 28.04 -10.09
N TYR A 11 38.61 27.39 -11.01
CA TYR A 11 38.15 26.16 -11.66
C TYR A 11 38.02 25.01 -10.65
N GLN A 12 39.03 24.82 -9.80
CA GLN A 12 39.00 23.79 -8.75
C GLN A 12 37.86 24.02 -7.75
N LEU A 13 37.63 25.28 -7.36
CA LEU A 13 36.54 25.64 -6.45
C LEU A 13 35.16 25.32 -7.05
N ASN A 14 34.94 25.66 -8.33
CA ASN A 14 33.67 25.38 -9.00
C ASN A 14 33.42 23.87 -9.13
N ASN A 15 34.43 23.10 -9.51
CA ASN A 15 34.31 21.64 -9.55
C ASN A 15 33.99 21.04 -8.16
N ALA A 16 34.61 21.56 -7.10
CA ALA A 16 34.32 21.13 -5.74
C ALA A 16 32.86 21.43 -5.35
N ILE A 17 32.35 22.61 -5.71
CA ILE A 17 30.95 23.00 -5.46
C ILE A 17 29.98 22.07 -6.22
N ASP A 18 30.23 21.81 -7.49
CA ASP A 18 29.39 20.94 -8.31
C ASP A 18 29.35 19.49 -7.79
N ASN A 19 30.49 18.99 -7.30
CA ASN A 19 30.57 17.70 -6.65
C ASN A 19 29.72 17.65 -5.38
N VAL A 20 29.83 18.65 -4.50
CA VAL A 20 29.03 18.72 -3.26
C VAL A 20 27.53 18.80 -3.57
N ILE A 21 27.13 19.57 -4.59
CA ILE A 21 25.74 19.65 -5.04
C ILE A 21 25.25 18.29 -5.53
N THR A 22 26.07 17.59 -6.31
CA THR A 22 25.76 16.27 -6.87
C THR A 22 25.63 15.21 -5.77
N GLU A 23 26.56 15.17 -4.83
CA GLU A 23 26.53 14.28 -3.68
C GLU A 23 25.29 14.52 -2.83
N ARG A 24 24.94 15.78 -2.54
CA ARG A 24 23.72 16.12 -1.79
C ARG A 24 22.46 15.66 -2.53
N ARG A 25 22.45 15.74 -3.86
CA ARG A 25 21.34 15.24 -4.69
C ARG A 25 21.21 13.71 -4.61
N ILE A 26 22.34 13.00 -4.62
CA ILE A 26 22.39 11.54 -4.45
C ILE A 26 21.92 11.15 -3.04
N ILE A 27 22.42 11.82 -2.01
CA ILE A 27 22.03 11.58 -0.61
C ILE A 27 20.54 11.82 -0.41
N ASN A 28 19.96 12.88 -0.97
CA ASN A 28 18.52 13.13 -0.91
C ASN A 28 17.72 12.04 -1.64
N LYS A 29 18.20 11.57 -2.79
CA LYS A 29 17.58 10.46 -3.53
C LYS A 29 17.63 9.15 -2.73
N LEU A 30 18.72 8.90 -2.01
CA LEU A 30 18.88 7.74 -1.12
C LEU A 30 18.05 7.88 0.17
N HIS A 31 17.96 9.07 0.74
CA HIS A 31 17.13 9.37 1.90
C HIS A 31 15.65 9.16 1.60
N ASN A 32 15.17 9.61 0.44
CA ASN A 32 13.79 9.37 0.02
C ASN A 32 13.47 7.88 -0.19
N LYS A 33 14.47 7.06 -0.57
CA LYS A 33 14.33 5.59 -0.58
C LYS A 33 14.30 4.95 0.82
N ARG A 34 14.68 5.66 1.88
CA ARG A 34 14.71 5.14 3.27
C ARG A 34 13.37 5.24 3.99
N HIS A 35 12.36 5.94 3.46
CA HIS A 35 10.99 5.79 3.92
C HIS A 35 10.41 4.46 3.42
N ARG A 36 10.88 3.37 4.03
CA ARG A 36 10.57 1.97 3.67
C ARG A 36 9.13 1.56 3.93
N TYR A 37 8.29 2.44 4.46
CA TYR A 37 6.86 2.16 4.61
C TYR A 37 6.12 3.49 4.43
N PRO A 38 5.06 3.53 3.61
CA PRO A 38 4.22 4.71 3.54
C PRO A 38 3.61 4.98 4.92
N LYS A 39 3.55 6.27 5.27
CA LYS A 39 2.94 6.71 6.53
C LYS A 39 1.44 6.41 6.46
N ILE A 40 0.96 5.63 7.43
CA ILE A 40 -0.47 5.38 7.59
C ILE A 40 -1.16 6.69 7.99
N PRO A 41 -2.25 7.11 7.32
CA PRO A 41 -2.96 8.33 7.67
C PRO A 41 -3.53 8.28 9.09
N GLU A 42 -3.51 9.42 9.78
CA GLU A 42 -3.92 9.58 11.17
C GLU A 42 -5.41 9.21 11.42
N PHE A 43 -6.27 9.34 10.42
CA PHE A 43 -7.68 8.97 10.55
C PHE A 43 -7.92 7.46 10.60
N VAL A 44 -6.92 6.64 10.27
CA VAL A 44 -7.02 5.19 10.31
C VAL A 44 -6.86 4.71 11.76
N LYS A 45 -7.95 4.21 12.33
CA LYS A 45 -7.96 3.72 13.73
C LYS A 45 -7.53 2.27 13.89
N LEU A 46 -7.78 1.43 12.87
CA LEU A 46 -7.48 0.00 12.90
C LEU A 46 -6.21 -0.25 12.08
N ILE A 47 -5.08 -0.36 12.78
CA ILE A 47 -3.76 -0.62 12.20
C ILE A 47 -3.37 -2.07 12.49
N ILE A 48 -2.93 -2.79 11.46
CA ILE A 48 -2.40 -4.15 11.57
C ILE A 48 -0.91 -4.10 11.29
N LEU A 49 -0.10 -4.72 12.15
CA LEU A 49 1.33 -4.78 11.92
C LEU A 49 1.62 -5.73 10.75
N PRO A 50 2.56 -5.41 9.84
CA PRO A 50 2.88 -6.29 8.72
C PRO A 50 3.34 -7.69 9.16
N MET A 51 3.92 -7.78 10.36
CA MET A 51 4.38 -9.04 10.97
C MET A 51 3.23 -9.95 11.41
N ASP A 52 2.01 -9.42 11.55
CA ASP A 52 0.81 -10.20 11.92
C ASP A 52 0.13 -10.83 10.68
N LEU A 53 0.67 -10.61 9.49
CA LEU A 53 0.11 -11.05 8.20
C LEU A 53 0.97 -12.17 7.61
N PHE A 54 0.52 -13.41 7.77
CA PHE A 54 1.28 -14.59 7.36
C PHE A 54 0.84 -15.09 5.99
N ASP A 55 1.74 -15.75 5.28
CA ASP A 55 1.36 -16.49 4.09
C ASP A 55 0.58 -17.75 4.48
N PRO A 56 -0.42 -18.18 3.69
CA PRO A 56 -1.09 -19.44 3.94
C PRO A 56 -0.12 -20.62 3.80
N PHE A 57 -0.27 -21.64 4.65
CA PHE A 57 0.58 -22.84 4.63
C PHE A 57 0.54 -23.56 3.28
N ASN A 58 -0.65 -23.62 2.67
CA ASN A 58 -0.89 -24.25 1.37
C ASN A 58 -1.10 -23.17 0.31
N LYS A 59 -0.01 -22.57 -0.17
CA LYS A 59 -0.06 -21.56 -1.23
C LYS A 59 -0.68 -22.15 -2.50
N LYS A 60 -1.71 -21.51 -3.03
CA LYS A 60 -2.39 -21.86 -4.28
C LYS A 60 -2.34 -20.70 -5.26
N GLN A 61 -2.48 -20.99 -6.55
CA GLN A 61 -2.60 -19.95 -7.57
C GLN A 61 -3.81 -19.03 -7.33
N THR A 62 -4.88 -19.56 -6.73
CA THR A 62 -6.10 -18.83 -6.38
C THR A 62 -5.95 -17.89 -5.19
N ASP A 63 -4.81 -17.92 -4.49
CA ASP A 63 -4.49 -16.98 -3.40
C ASP A 63 -4.15 -15.58 -3.93
N ILE A 64 -3.97 -15.43 -5.24
CA ILE A 64 -3.78 -14.15 -5.90
C ILE A 64 -4.97 -13.91 -6.82
N ARG A 65 -5.61 -12.74 -6.71
CA ARG A 65 -6.72 -12.32 -7.56
C ARG A 65 -6.40 -11.05 -8.32
N GLY A 66 -6.74 -11.06 -9.60
CA GLY A 66 -6.38 -10.00 -10.52
C GLY A 66 -4.87 -9.76 -10.53
N THR A 67 -4.47 -8.50 -10.46
CA THR A 67 -3.05 -8.12 -10.49
C THR A 67 -2.41 -8.00 -9.11
N SER A 68 -3.19 -7.86 -8.04
CA SER A 68 -2.65 -7.30 -6.79
C SER A 68 -3.34 -7.69 -5.49
N VAL A 69 -4.47 -8.40 -5.51
CA VAL A 69 -5.13 -8.86 -4.28
C VAL A 69 -4.51 -10.18 -3.84
N ILE A 70 -3.99 -10.24 -2.61
CA ILE A 70 -3.23 -11.39 -2.10
C ILE A 70 -3.92 -11.95 -0.85
N ARG A 71 -4.13 -13.27 -0.78
CA ARG A 71 -4.61 -13.96 0.43
C ARG A 71 -3.48 -14.10 1.44
N LYS A 72 -3.77 -13.76 2.69
CA LYS A 72 -2.91 -13.97 3.86
C LYS A 72 -3.73 -14.47 5.05
N LEU A 73 -3.05 -14.86 6.11
CA LEU A 73 -3.63 -15.21 7.40
C LEU A 73 -3.43 -14.06 8.40
N TYR A 74 -4.50 -13.68 9.09
CA TYR A 74 -4.49 -12.72 10.20
C TYR A 74 -5.32 -13.28 11.36
N LYS A 75 -4.72 -13.51 12.53
CA LYS A 75 -5.39 -14.13 13.69
C LYS A 75 -6.19 -15.40 13.34
N SER A 76 -5.60 -16.25 12.49
CA SER A 76 -6.21 -17.48 11.96
C SER A 76 -7.40 -17.29 11.01
N PHE A 77 -7.71 -16.07 10.59
CA PHE A 77 -8.67 -15.80 9.51
C PHE A 77 -7.96 -15.59 8.18
N ASP A 78 -8.52 -16.13 7.10
CA ASP A 78 -8.11 -15.75 5.75
C ASP A 78 -8.56 -14.31 5.45
N VAL A 79 -7.59 -13.52 5.00
CA VAL A 79 -7.79 -12.10 4.67
C VAL A 79 -7.28 -11.77 3.28
N ALA A 80 -8.00 -10.87 2.62
CA ALA A 80 -7.57 -10.23 1.39
C ALA A 80 -6.72 -9.00 1.73
N CYS A 81 -5.47 -8.98 1.24
CA CYS A 81 -4.60 -7.82 1.25
C CYS A 81 -4.76 -7.07 -0.08
N ILE A 82 -5.37 -5.89 -0.03
CA ILE A 82 -5.75 -5.10 -1.20
C ILE A 82 -4.89 -3.83 -1.22
N PRO A 83 -3.99 -3.63 -2.19
CA PRO A 83 -3.21 -2.40 -2.28
C PRO A 83 -4.11 -1.18 -2.49
N ILE A 84 -3.82 -0.11 -1.75
CA ILE A 84 -4.54 1.15 -1.83
C ILE A 84 -3.58 2.33 -1.90
N THR A 85 -3.97 3.36 -2.64
CA THR A 85 -3.24 4.63 -2.69
C THR A 85 -4.04 5.71 -1.98
N ILE A 86 -3.55 6.14 -0.83
CA ILE A 86 -4.10 7.28 -0.10
C ILE A 86 -3.19 8.48 -0.38
N PRO A 87 -3.69 9.58 -0.97
CA PRO A 87 -2.89 10.77 -1.18
C PRO A 87 -2.36 11.34 0.13
N THR A 88 -1.14 11.88 0.10
CA THR A 88 -0.47 12.49 1.25
C THR A 88 -1.12 13.82 1.67
N GLU A 89 -1.79 14.48 0.74
CA GLU A 89 -2.54 15.72 0.97
C GLU A 89 -3.75 15.45 1.87
N LYS A 90 -3.60 15.81 3.14
CA LYS A 90 -4.68 15.91 4.14
C LYS A 90 -5.74 16.82 3.52
N ASP A 91 -6.96 16.32 3.37
CA ASP A 91 -8.12 16.99 2.75
C ASP A 91 -8.26 16.95 1.23
N SER A 92 -7.41 16.20 0.50
CA SER A 92 -7.71 15.91 -0.91
C SER A 92 -9.06 15.18 -1.05
N PRO A 93 -9.86 15.46 -2.10
CA PRO A 93 -11.15 14.80 -2.31
C PRO A 93 -11.05 13.27 -2.28
N LYS A 94 -9.94 12.72 -2.78
CA LYS A 94 -9.66 11.28 -2.78
C LYS A 94 -9.36 10.75 -1.37
N ALA A 95 -8.55 11.43 -0.56
CA ALA A 95 -8.35 11.03 0.84
C ALA A 95 -9.66 11.05 1.64
N ASN A 96 -10.49 12.08 1.44
CA ASN A 96 -11.80 12.19 2.06
C ASN A 96 -12.77 11.07 1.61
N SER A 97 -12.75 10.70 0.34
CA SER A 97 -13.52 9.57 -0.18
C SER A 97 -13.11 8.25 0.49
N ILE A 98 -11.80 7.99 0.60
CA ILE A 98 -11.28 6.78 1.25
C ILE A 98 -11.64 6.75 2.74
N LYS A 99 -11.54 7.88 3.43
CA LYS A 99 -11.95 8.00 4.84
C LYS A 99 -13.43 7.63 5.01
N LYS A 100 -14.32 8.20 4.18
CA LYS A 100 -15.76 7.87 4.20
C LYS A 100 -16.02 6.39 3.91
N GLN A 101 -15.33 5.81 2.93
CA GLN A 101 -15.43 4.39 2.62
C GLN A 101 -15.05 3.52 3.83
N ILE A 102 -13.96 3.83 4.51
CA ILE A 102 -13.53 3.11 5.72
C ILE A 102 -14.56 3.25 6.84
N GLU A 103 -15.10 4.46 7.08
CA GLU A 103 -16.15 4.68 8.09
C GLU A 103 -17.41 3.84 7.81
N ILE A 104 -17.83 3.74 6.55
CA ILE A 104 -18.95 2.89 6.14
C ILE A 104 -18.62 1.42 6.41
N MET A 105 -17.45 0.94 6.02
CA MET A 105 -17.04 -0.45 6.24
C MET A 105 -17.02 -0.80 7.73
N ILE A 106 -16.49 0.08 8.58
CA ILE A 106 -16.50 -0.11 10.04
C ILE A 106 -17.92 -0.23 10.58
N LYS A 107 -18.86 0.61 10.12
CA LYS A 107 -20.27 0.53 10.54
C LYS A 107 -20.94 -0.77 10.08
N LEU A 108 -20.54 -1.30 8.93
CA LEU A 108 -21.10 -2.52 8.34
C LEU A 108 -20.42 -3.81 8.82
N ASN A 109 -19.35 -3.74 9.62
CA ASN A 109 -18.64 -4.93 10.12
C ASN A 109 -19.49 -5.89 10.95
N SER A 110 -20.61 -5.42 11.53
CA SER A 110 -21.57 -6.28 12.24
C SER A 110 -22.52 -7.03 11.31
N SER A 111 -22.61 -6.63 10.04
CA SER A 111 -23.47 -7.28 9.05
C SER A 111 -22.84 -8.59 8.56
N ARG A 112 -23.65 -9.64 8.45
CA ARG A 112 -23.24 -10.92 7.86
C ARG A 112 -23.12 -10.89 6.33
N ASN A 113 -23.73 -9.88 5.69
CA ASN A 113 -23.80 -9.77 4.23
C ASN A 113 -22.76 -8.80 3.65
N PHE A 114 -21.85 -8.29 4.49
CA PHE A 114 -20.81 -7.36 4.08
C PHE A 114 -19.45 -7.91 4.49
N LEU A 115 -18.48 -7.88 3.57
CA LEU A 115 -17.13 -8.35 3.86
C LEU A 115 -16.51 -7.55 5.00
N LYS A 116 -16.05 -8.24 6.03
CA LYS A 116 -15.46 -7.58 7.20
C LYS A 116 -14.22 -6.79 6.82
N TYR A 117 -14.10 -5.59 7.36
CA TYR A 117 -12.90 -4.77 7.35
C TYR A 117 -12.11 -4.99 8.64
N TYR A 118 -10.85 -5.38 8.50
CA TYR A 118 -9.98 -5.65 9.64
C TYR A 118 -9.04 -4.49 9.96
N GLY A 119 -8.60 -3.73 8.96
CA GLY A 119 -7.70 -2.60 9.16
C GLY A 119 -6.89 -2.21 7.93
N ILE A 120 -5.95 -1.30 8.12
CA ILE A 120 -4.89 -0.98 7.17
C ILE A 120 -3.56 -1.48 7.72
N SER A 121 -2.72 -1.98 6.84
CA SER A 121 -1.30 -2.22 7.10
C SER A 121 -0.46 -1.51 6.05
N ASN A 122 0.85 -1.53 6.22
CA ASN A 122 1.80 -1.01 5.25
C ASN A 122 2.72 -2.12 4.73
N THR A 123 3.11 -1.99 3.48
CA THR A 123 4.19 -2.77 2.87
C THR A 123 5.32 -1.83 2.53
N ILE A 124 6.39 -2.36 1.91
CA ILE A 124 7.59 -1.55 1.64
C ILE A 124 7.24 -0.28 0.83
N ASP A 125 6.30 -0.41 -0.11
CA ASP A 125 6.03 0.65 -1.09
C ASP A 125 4.57 1.15 -1.07
N THR A 126 3.64 0.42 -0.46
CA THR A 126 2.21 0.75 -0.53
C THR A 126 1.43 0.45 0.74
N LEU A 127 0.31 1.15 0.93
CA LEU A 127 -0.66 0.82 1.96
C LEU A 127 -1.53 -0.36 1.48
N ILE A 128 -1.89 -1.24 2.38
CA ILE A 128 -2.77 -2.37 2.09
C ILE A 128 -3.99 -2.33 3.00
N MET A 129 -5.16 -2.47 2.40
CA MET A 129 -6.43 -2.65 3.10
C MET A 129 -6.66 -4.13 3.35
N ILE A 130 -6.98 -4.48 4.59
CA ILE A 130 -7.20 -5.85 5.02
C ILE A 130 -8.70 -6.09 5.16
N LYS A 131 -9.24 -6.98 4.33
CA LYS A 131 -10.65 -7.40 4.33
C LYS A 131 -10.78 -8.90 4.48
N GLU A 132 -11.98 -9.36 4.80
CA GLU A 132 -12.36 -10.77 4.71
C GLU A 132 -12.10 -11.34 3.31
N TRP A 133 -11.50 -12.53 3.29
CA TRP A 133 -11.33 -13.28 2.06
C TRP A 133 -12.65 -13.96 1.67
N ALA A 134 -13.16 -13.64 0.49
CA ALA A 134 -14.34 -14.30 -0.07
C ALA A 134 -13.90 -15.55 -0.83
N GLU A 135 -14.04 -16.76 -0.31
CA GLU A 135 -13.42 -17.97 -0.90
C GLU A 135 -13.76 -18.19 -2.39
N LEU A 136 -15.01 -17.94 -2.78
CA LEU A 136 -15.48 -18.14 -4.16
C LEU A 136 -15.20 -16.97 -5.11
N GLY A 137 -14.49 -15.93 -4.65
CA GLY A 137 -14.18 -14.79 -5.50
C GLY A 137 -15.28 -13.73 -5.54
N ASN A 138 -15.28 -12.97 -6.63
CA ASN A 138 -16.34 -12.00 -6.90
C ASN A 138 -17.55 -12.68 -7.56
N LEU A 139 -18.68 -11.97 -7.59
CA LEU A 139 -19.93 -12.55 -8.07
C LEU A 139 -19.88 -12.96 -9.56
N LYS A 140 -19.09 -12.24 -10.39
CA LYS A 140 -18.89 -12.63 -11.79
C LYS A 140 -18.15 -13.96 -11.89
N GLU A 141 -17.06 -14.13 -11.12
CA GLU A 141 -16.33 -15.41 -11.05
C GLU A 141 -17.23 -16.56 -10.59
N VAL A 142 -18.16 -16.29 -9.67
CA VAL A 142 -19.13 -17.27 -9.22
C VAL A 142 -20.08 -17.68 -10.35
N TYR A 143 -20.67 -16.72 -11.07
CA TYR A 143 -21.54 -17.02 -12.21
C TYR A 143 -20.81 -17.70 -13.37
N ASP A 144 -19.54 -17.37 -13.60
CA ASP A 144 -18.75 -17.92 -14.70
C ASP A 144 -18.31 -19.37 -14.43
N ASN A 145 -18.04 -19.73 -13.16
CA ASN A 145 -17.43 -21.02 -12.82
C ASN A 145 -18.38 -22.03 -12.17
N TYR A 146 -19.55 -21.61 -11.70
CA TYR A 146 -20.49 -22.48 -10.98
C TYR A 146 -21.82 -22.54 -11.71
N ASN A 147 -22.34 -23.75 -11.88
CA ASN A 147 -23.71 -23.93 -12.35
C ASN A 147 -24.69 -23.69 -11.19
N ILE A 148 -25.27 -22.49 -11.15
CA ILE A 148 -26.18 -22.07 -10.07
C ILE A 148 -27.60 -22.45 -10.47
N SER A 149 -28.18 -23.43 -9.78
CA SER A 149 -29.57 -23.80 -9.97
C SER A 149 -30.49 -22.68 -9.50
N TRP A 150 -31.22 -22.06 -10.43
CA TRP A 150 -32.28 -21.13 -10.13
C TRP A 150 -33.50 -21.90 -9.61
N ASN A 151 -33.55 -22.15 -8.31
CA ASN A 151 -34.79 -22.52 -7.65
C ASN A 151 -35.67 -21.27 -7.59
N VAL A 152 -36.29 -20.94 -8.73
CA VAL A 152 -37.31 -19.89 -8.80
C VAL A 152 -38.45 -20.33 -7.91
N LYS A 153 -38.74 -19.55 -6.86
CA LYS A 153 -39.90 -19.73 -6.00
C LYS A 153 -41.09 -18.98 -6.58
#